data_AF-A0A3D5MPX5-F1
#
_entry.id   AF-A0A3D5MPX5-F1
#
_cell.length_a   1.000
_cell.length_b   1.000
_cell.length_c   1.000
_cell.angle_alpha   90.00
_cell.angle_beta   90.00
_cell.angle_gamma   90.00
#
_symmetry.space_group_name_H-M   'P 1'
#
loop_
_entity.id
_entity.type
_entity.pdbx_description
1 polymer ?
#
loop_
_entity_poly.entity_id
_entity_poly.type
_entity_poly.pdbx_seq_one_letter_code
_entity_poly.pdbx_strand_id
1 'polypeptide(L)'
;GLDVDQLTWVVRRVLDYSTGRRADLQFDLAELDGGEPGRPAFIRRELDHMRDVRALFEKARVLKWVALGAAAAAASALALLERRAALLRLARAFAGVSVAIILGWGACAAAALADFGGFWDLFHEVLFTNDLWLLPEDSLLIKMLPESLFRSLALAVLGLFAVQTVVILGAARWWSRGCEERGSAVRRSAAVTRHGGTGPPLTNE
;
A
#
# COMPACT_ATOMS: atom_id res chain seq x y z
N GLY A 1 -29.32 -14.13 14.34
CA GLY A 1 -28.25 -13.40 13.63
C GLY A 1 -27.01 -13.45 14.49
N LEU A 2 -25.82 -13.35 13.89
CA LEU A 2 -24.56 -13.35 14.64
C LEU A 2 -24.41 -12.06 15.45
N ASP A 3 -23.85 -12.15 16.65
CA ASP A 3 -23.44 -10.99 17.44
C ASP A 3 -22.13 -10.37 16.92
N VAL A 4 -21.70 -9.27 17.56
CA VAL A 4 -20.52 -8.51 17.13
C VAL A 4 -19.22 -9.32 17.26
N ASP A 5 -19.10 -10.16 18.29
CA ASP A 5 -17.88 -10.95 18.52
C ASP A 5 -17.78 -12.08 17.50
N GLN A 6 -18.90 -12.75 17.23
CA GLN A 6 -19.03 -13.75 16.18
C GLN A 6 -18.76 -13.15 14.79
N LEU A 7 -19.34 -11.99 14.47
CA LEU A 7 -19.07 -11.30 13.20
C LEU A 7 -17.59 -10.91 13.07
N THR A 8 -16.99 -10.39 14.15
CA THR A 8 -15.57 -10.04 14.19
C THR A 8 -14.70 -11.27 13.95
N TRP A 9 -15.07 -12.41 14.53
CA TRP A 9 -14.38 -13.69 14.29
C TRP A 9 -14.46 -14.12 12.82
N VAL A 10 -15.64 -14.03 12.20
CA VAL A 10 -15.82 -14.37 10.78
C VAL A 10 -15.01 -13.44 9.88
N VAL A 11 -15.05 -12.13 10.13
CA VAL A 11 -14.25 -11.14 9.38
C VAL A 11 -12.76 -11.44 9.50
N ARG A 12 -12.26 -11.77 10.70
CA ARG A 12 -10.85 -12.17 10.88
C ARG A 12 -10.51 -13.42 10.09
N ARG A 13 -11.40 -14.43 10.07
CA ARG A 13 -11.22 -15.64 9.26
C ARG A 13 -11.14 -15.32 7.76
N VAL A 14 -12.02 -14.45 7.27
CA VAL A 14 -12.02 -13.97 5.88
C VAL A 14 -10.71 -13.26 5.55
N LEU A 15 -10.23 -12.38 6.42
CA LEU A 15 -8.94 -11.69 6.26
C LEU A 15 -7.74 -12.64 6.31
N ASP A 16 -7.75 -13.61 7.23
CA ASP A 16 -6.69 -14.60 7.37
C ASP A 16 -6.60 -15.49 6.12
N TYR A 17 -7.74 -15.91 5.59
CA TYR A 17 -7.83 -16.63 4.31
C TYR A 17 -7.32 -15.77 3.15
N SER A 18 -7.83 -14.54 3.01
CA SER A 18 -7.47 -13.62 1.91
C SER A 18 -5.98 -13.28 1.92
N THR A 19 -5.39 -13.17 3.11
CA THR A 19 -3.95 -12.88 3.28
C THR A 19 -3.06 -14.11 3.25
N GLY A 20 -3.60 -15.31 3.06
CA GLY A 20 -2.85 -16.57 3.00
C GLY A 20 -2.32 -17.04 4.36
N ARG A 21 -2.80 -16.49 5.48
CA ARG A 21 -2.51 -16.97 6.84
C ARG A 21 -3.29 -18.24 7.19
N ARG A 22 -4.27 -18.59 6.36
CA ARG A 22 -5.17 -19.74 6.51
C ARG A 22 -5.48 -20.36 5.15
N ALA A 23 -5.58 -21.69 5.10
CA ALA A 23 -5.80 -22.44 3.86
C ALA A 23 -7.28 -22.56 3.50
N ASP A 24 -8.15 -22.79 4.48
CA ASP A 24 -9.59 -23.06 4.33
C ASP A 24 -10.44 -21.86 4.78
N LEU A 25 -11.51 -21.54 4.05
CA LEU A 25 -12.44 -20.47 4.43
C LEU A 25 -13.69 -21.03 5.13
N GLN A 26 -14.23 -22.14 4.62
CA GLN A 26 -15.48 -22.72 5.08
C GLN A 26 -15.41 -23.22 6.53
N PHE A 27 -16.54 -23.20 7.22
CA PHE A 27 -16.78 -23.78 8.53
C PHE A 27 -18.30 -24.03 8.71
N ASP A 28 -18.69 -24.72 9.77
CA ASP A 28 -20.10 -24.91 10.11
C ASP A 28 -20.61 -23.76 10.98
N LEU A 29 -21.70 -23.10 10.59
CA LEU A 29 -22.29 -22.00 11.35
C LEU A 29 -22.71 -22.41 12.76
N ALA A 30 -23.03 -23.69 12.97
CA ALA A 30 -23.34 -24.24 14.29
C ALA A 30 -22.18 -24.06 15.29
N GLU A 31 -20.93 -23.99 14.82
CA GLU A 31 -19.75 -23.71 15.66
C GLU A 31 -19.79 -22.33 16.31
N LEU A 32 -20.56 -21.38 15.74
CA LEU A 32 -20.69 -20.02 16.25
C LEU A 32 -21.99 -19.82 17.02
N ASP A 33 -23.13 -20.22 16.43
CA ASP A 33 -24.46 -19.92 16.98
C ASP A 33 -25.08 -21.05 17.81
N GLY A 34 -24.42 -22.21 17.90
CA GLY A 34 -24.93 -23.38 18.63
C GLY A 34 -26.17 -24.02 18.01
N GLY A 35 -26.48 -23.71 16.75
CA GLY A 35 -27.60 -24.27 16.01
C GLY A 35 -27.36 -25.69 15.49
N GLU A 36 -28.24 -26.12 14.59
CA GLU A 36 -28.16 -27.45 13.98
C GLU A 36 -26.87 -27.63 13.14
N PRO A 37 -26.13 -28.74 13.33
CA PRO A 37 -24.95 -29.05 12.51
C PRO A 37 -25.26 -29.22 11.02
N GLY A 38 -24.22 -29.11 10.20
CA GLY A 38 -24.29 -29.26 8.74
C GLY A 38 -24.70 -27.98 8.01
N ARG A 39 -24.60 -26.82 8.66
CA ARG A 39 -24.96 -25.52 8.08
C ARG A 39 -23.72 -24.80 7.54
N PRO A 40 -23.41 -24.90 6.23
CA PRO A 40 -22.24 -24.22 5.68
C PRO A 40 -22.34 -22.70 5.86
N ALA A 41 -21.27 -22.07 6.31
CA ALA A 41 -21.21 -20.62 6.50
C ALA A 41 -21.29 -19.83 5.19
N PHE A 42 -20.62 -20.33 4.16
CA PHE A 42 -20.58 -19.68 2.85
C PHE A 42 -21.18 -20.58 1.76
N ILE A 43 -21.91 -19.98 0.84
CA ILE A 43 -22.40 -20.64 -0.37
C ILE A 43 -21.27 -20.81 -1.39
N ARG A 44 -21.51 -21.65 -2.41
CA ARG A 44 -20.51 -21.93 -3.46
C ARG A 44 -19.98 -20.66 -4.15
N ARG A 45 -20.87 -19.72 -4.48
CA ARG A 45 -20.52 -18.46 -5.16
C ARG A 45 -19.60 -17.59 -4.30
N GLU A 46 -19.88 -17.45 -3.00
CA GLU A 46 -19.04 -16.72 -2.05
C GLU A 46 -17.63 -17.33 -1.95
N LEU A 47 -17.55 -18.66 -1.90
CA LEU A 47 -16.26 -19.36 -1.86
C LEU A 47 -15.47 -19.16 -3.15
N ASP A 48 -16.12 -19.23 -4.31
CA ASP A 48 -15.47 -19.02 -5.61
C ASP A 48 -14.99 -17.56 -5.75
N HIS A 49 -15.80 -16.58 -5.35
CA HIS A 49 -15.39 -15.16 -5.29
C HIS A 49 -14.19 -14.95 -4.35
N MET A 50 -14.22 -15.53 -3.14
CA MET A 50 -13.13 -15.37 -2.18
C MET A 50 -11.82 -16.02 -2.64
N ARG A 51 -11.87 -17.05 -3.49
CA ARG A 51 -10.67 -17.59 -4.15
C ARG A 51 -10.05 -16.56 -5.09
N ASP A 52 -10.86 -15.85 -5.88
CA ASP A 52 -10.37 -14.77 -6.73
C ASP A 52 -9.77 -13.63 -5.90
N VAL A 53 -10.44 -13.25 -4.81
CA VAL A 53 -9.92 -12.25 -3.85
C VAL A 53 -8.56 -12.69 -3.29
N ARG A 54 -8.43 -13.94 -2.84
CA ARG A 54 -7.15 -14.47 -2.34
C ARG A 54 -6.06 -14.43 -3.41
N ALA A 55 -6.36 -14.85 -4.63
CA ALA A 55 -5.42 -14.79 -5.75
C ALA A 55 -4.98 -13.34 -6.04
N LEU A 56 -5.89 -12.37 -5.92
CA LEU A 56 -5.56 -10.95 -6.06
C LEU A 56 -4.60 -10.47 -4.95
N PHE A 57 -4.85 -10.84 -3.70
CA PHE A 57 -3.96 -10.52 -2.57
C PHE A 57 -2.56 -11.14 -2.74
N GLU A 58 -2.49 -12.38 -3.21
CA GLU A 58 -1.22 -13.06 -3.51
C GLU A 58 -0.46 -12.36 -4.64
N LYS A 59 -1.13 -12.04 -5.76
CA LYS A 59 -0.54 -11.27 -6.87
C LYS A 59 -0.04 -9.90 -6.42
N ALA A 60 -0.86 -9.16 -5.66
CA ALA A 60 -0.48 -7.86 -5.13
C ALA A 60 0.74 -7.93 -4.20
N ARG A 61 0.83 -8.98 -3.37
CA ARG A 61 1.99 -9.22 -2.49
C ARG A 61 3.26 -9.50 -3.29
N VAL A 62 3.19 -10.37 -4.30
CA VAL A 62 4.33 -10.66 -5.19
C VAL A 62 4.77 -9.40 -5.91
N LEU A 63 3.84 -8.67 -6.53
CA LEU A 63 4.13 -7.42 -7.24
C LEU A 63 4.80 -6.40 -6.33
N LYS A 64 4.31 -6.22 -5.10
CA LYS A 64 4.91 -5.33 -4.10
C LYS A 64 6.38 -5.69 -3.84
N TRP A 65 6.67 -6.96 -3.58
CA TRP A 65 8.04 -7.39 -3.28
C TRP A 65 8.97 -7.30 -4.49
N VAL A 66 8.48 -7.63 -5.69
CA VAL A 66 9.24 -7.46 -6.94
C VAL A 66 9.54 -5.98 -7.19
N ALA A 67 8.56 -5.09 -7.04
CA ALA A 67 8.75 -3.66 -7.21
C ALA A 67 9.74 -3.08 -6.19
N LEU A 68 9.64 -3.45 -4.92
CA LEU A 68 10.59 -3.05 -3.88
C LEU A 68 12.00 -3.57 -4.16
N GLY A 69 12.14 -4.85 -4.57
CA GLY A 69 13.41 -5.44 -4.95
C GLY A 69 14.06 -4.73 -6.15
N ALA A 70 13.28 -4.44 -7.19
CA ALA A 70 13.74 -3.70 -8.37
C ALA A 70 14.18 -2.28 -8.02
N ALA A 71 13.39 -1.57 -7.19
CA ALA A 71 13.74 -0.23 -6.72
C ALA A 71 15.04 -0.22 -5.89
N ALA A 72 15.20 -1.19 -4.98
CA ALA A 72 16.41 -1.35 -4.17
C ALA A 72 17.63 -1.68 -5.04
N ALA A 73 17.50 -2.60 -6.00
CA ALA A 73 18.58 -2.95 -6.92
C ALA A 73 19.02 -1.75 -7.78
N ALA A 74 18.07 -0.99 -8.32
CA ALA A 74 18.35 0.22 -9.09
C ALA A 74 19.06 1.28 -8.24
N ALA A 75 18.59 1.51 -7.01
CA ALA A 75 19.23 2.46 -6.09
C ALA A 75 20.66 2.03 -5.74
N SER A 76 20.88 0.75 -5.40
CA SER A 76 22.20 0.20 -5.09
C SER A 76 23.16 0.30 -6.28
N ALA A 77 22.73 -0.07 -7.49
CA ALA A 77 23.57 0.03 -8.68
C ALA A 77 23.99 1.49 -8.97
N LEU A 78 23.07 2.44 -8.84
CA LEU A 78 23.38 3.86 -9.02
C LEU A 78 24.33 4.42 -7.94
N ALA A 79 24.23 3.91 -6.70
CA ALA A 79 25.13 4.27 -5.62
C ALA A 79 26.54 3.71 -5.83
N LEU A 80 26.67 2.45 -6.24
CA LEU A 80 27.96 1.81 -6.53
C LEU A 80 28.70 2.46 -7.71
N LEU A 81 27.95 2.98 -8.69
CA LEU A 81 28.52 3.70 -9.84
C LEU A 81 28.79 5.18 -9.55
N GLU A 82 28.64 5.62 -8.29
CA GLU A 82 28.77 7.02 -7.83
C GLU A 82 27.94 8.03 -8.66
N ARG A 83 26.84 7.58 -9.26
CA ARG A 83 26.00 8.40 -10.16
C ARG A 83 25.04 9.28 -9.37
N ARG A 84 25.56 10.18 -8.54
CA ARG A 84 24.78 11.06 -7.66
C ARG A 84 23.67 11.84 -8.40
N ALA A 85 23.96 12.33 -9.61
CA ALA A 85 22.96 13.01 -10.44
C ALA A 85 21.83 12.09 -10.94
N ALA A 86 22.11 10.80 -11.14
CA ALA A 86 21.09 9.81 -11.50
C ALA A 86 20.25 9.43 -10.27
N LEU A 87 20.85 9.28 -9.09
CA LEU A 87 20.12 9.06 -7.84
C LEU A 87 19.15 10.20 -7.54
N LEU A 88 19.58 11.46 -7.71
CA LEU A 88 18.70 12.63 -7.53
C LEU A 88 17.56 12.66 -8.54
N ARG A 89 17.79 12.25 -9.79
CA ARG A 89 16.73 12.11 -10.81
C ARG A 89 15.72 11.02 -10.43
N LEU A 90 16.20 9.86 -9.98
CA LEU A 90 15.34 8.77 -9.50
C LEU A 90 14.49 9.20 -8.30
N ALA A 91 15.09 9.89 -7.32
CA ALA A 91 14.37 10.40 -6.16
C ALA A 91 13.29 11.43 -6.55
N ARG A 92 13.57 12.32 -7.50
CA ARG A 92 12.59 13.28 -8.03
C ARG A 92 11.46 12.58 -8.80
N ALA A 93 11.79 11.60 -9.63
CA ALA A 93 10.80 10.81 -10.36
C ALA A 93 9.89 10.04 -9.38
N PHE A 94 10.48 9.40 -8.36
CA PHE A 94 9.72 8.74 -7.30
C PHE A 94 8.79 9.73 -6.58
N ALA A 95 9.29 10.91 -6.21
CA ALA A 95 8.46 11.93 -5.58
C ALA A 95 7.30 12.39 -6.46
N GLY A 96 7.52 12.57 -7.77
CA GLY A 96 6.46 12.90 -8.73
C GLY A 96 5.40 11.80 -8.84
N VAL A 97 5.83 10.55 -8.95
CA VAL A 97 4.93 9.38 -8.98
C VAL A 97 4.14 9.26 -7.67
N SER A 98 4.77 9.48 -6.51
CA SER A 98 4.08 9.46 -5.23
C SER A 98 3.00 10.53 -5.11
N VAL A 99 3.21 11.73 -5.67
CA VAL A 99 2.16 12.77 -5.72
C VAL A 99 1.00 12.33 -6.61
N ALA A 100 1.28 11.76 -7.79
CA ALA A 100 0.23 11.21 -8.66
C ALA A 100 -0.58 10.11 -7.97
N ILE A 101 0.09 9.22 -7.20
CA ILE A 101 -0.57 8.18 -6.40
C ILE A 101 -1.48 8.79 -5.33
N ILE A 102 -1.02 9.83 -4.61
CA ILE A 102 -1.85 10.52 -3.60
C ILE A 102 -3.09 11.15 -4.26
N LEU A 103 -2.93 11.79 -5.42
CA LEU A 103 -4.07 12.34 -6.17
C LEU A 103 -5.04 11.24 -6.60
N GLY A 104 -4.51 10.08 -7.03
CA GLY A 104 -5.31 8.89 -7.33
C GLY A 104 -6.12 8.40 -6.13
N TRP A 105 -5.51 8.30 -4.94
CA TRP A 105 -6.23 7.95 -3.71
C TRP A 105 -7.30 8.97 -3.34
N GLY A 106 -7.01 10.26 -3.52
CA GLY A 106 -7.99 11.33 -3.34
C GLY A 106 -9.18 11.21 -4.29
N ALA A 107 -8.92 10.89 -5.57
CA ALA A 107 -9.99 10.67 -6.55
C ALA A 107 -10.85 9.45 -6.20
N CYS A 108 -10.24 8.33 -5.80
CA CYS A 108 -10.97 7.15 -5.33
C CYS A 108 -11.83 7.46 -4.10
N ALA A 109 -11.28 8.19 -3.12
CA ALA A 109 -12.02 8.58 -1.93
C ALA A 109 -13.20 9.52 -2.26
N ALA A 110 -13.00 10.47 -3.16
CA ALA A 110 -14.07 11.36 -3.63
C ALA A 110 -15.18 10.59 -4.36
N ALA A 111 -14.83 9.64 -5.23
CA ALA A 111 -15.80 8.78 -5.91
C ALA A 111 -16.60 7.93 -4.90
N ALA A 112 -15.92 7.27 -3.96
CA ALA A 112 -16.54 6.45 -2.92
C ALA A 112 -17.45 7.26 -1.96
N LEU A 113 -17.18 8.56 -1.77
CA LEU A 113 -18.02 9.47 -0.99
C LEU A 113 -19.25 9.95 -1.77
N ALA A 114 -19.15 10.11 -3.08
CA ALA A 114 -20.23 10.59 -3.93
C ALA A 114 -21.26 9.49 -4.22
N ASP A 115 -20.80 8.30 -4.61
CA ASP A 115 -21.63 7.13 -4.87
C ASP A 115 -20.81 5.87 -4.56
N PHE A 116 -21.03 5.31 -3.38
CA PHE A 116 -20.29 4.13 -2.96
C PHE A 116 -20.67 2.88 -3.76
N GLY A 117 -21.94 2.73 -4.14
CA GLY A 117 -22.40 1.59 -4.93
C GLY A 117 -21.75 1.57 -6.31
N GLY A 118 -21.84 2.68 -7.05
CA GLY A 118 -21.19 2.80 -8.36
C GLY A 118 -19.66 2.69 -8.29
N PHE A 119 -19.03 3.25 -7.25
CA PHE A 119 -17.60 3.06 -7.01
C PHE A 119 -17.24 1.59 -6.76
N TRP A 120 -18.06 0.88 -5.97
CA TRP A 120 -17.84 -0.51 -5.61
C TRP A 120 -17.97 -1.43 -6.82
N ASP A 121 -18.97 -1.22 -7.67
CA ASP A 121 -19.15 -1.99 -8.90
C ASP A 121 -17.98 -1.76 -9.86
N LEU A 122 -17.60 -0.51 -10.11
CA LEU A 122 -16.45 -0.18 -10.96
C LEU A 122 -15.15 -0.79 -10.43
N PHE A 123 -14.94 -0.77 -9.11
CA PHE A 123 -13.79 -1.41 -8.48
C PHE A 123 -13.75 -2.92 -8.78
N HIS A 124 -14.89 -3.61 -8.77
CA HIS A 124 -14.94 -5.03 -9.12
C HIS A 124 -14.71 -5.28 -10.60
N GLU A 125 -15.32 -4.49 -11.48
CA GLU A 125 -15.13 -4.61 -12.93
C GLU A 125 -13.67 -4.42 -13.35
N VAL A 126 -12.92 -3.56 -12.65
CA VAL A 126 -11.48 -3.37 -12.89
C VAL A 126 -10.64 -4.55 -12.41
N LEU A 127 -11.04 -5.21 -11.32
CA LEU A 127 -10.24 -6.26 -10.67
C LEU A 127 -10.59 -7.69 -11.11
N PHE A 128 -11.83 -7.91 -11.53
CA PHE A 128 -12.37 -9.22 -11.86
C PHE A 128 -12.95 -9.23 -13.27
N THR A 129 -12.73 -10.32 -13.99
CA THR A 129 -13.24 -10.54 -15.36
C THR A 129 -14.48 -11.41 -15.39
N ASN A 130 -15.10 -11.67 -14.23
CA ASN A 130 -16.27 -12.51 -14.04
C ASN A 130 -17.28 -11.80 -13.13
N ASP A 131 -18.44 -12.41 -12.90
CA ASP A 131 -19.56 -11.87 -12.13
C ASP A 131 -19.66 -12.45 -10.70
N LEU A 132 -18.71 -13.28 -10.25
CA LEU A 132 -18.80 -14.00 -8.96
C LEU A 132 -18.91 -13.06 -7.75
N TRP A 133 -18.44 -11.82 -7.89
CA TRP A 133 -18.53 -10.77 -6.89
C TRP A 133 -19.96 -10.20 -6.71
N LEU A 134 -20.86 -10.39 -7.68
CA LEU A 134 -22.28 -10.10 -7.53
C LEU A 134 -22.91 -11.18 -6.65
N LEU A 135 -22.91 -10.93 -5.34
CA LEU A 135 -23.42 -11.86 -4.34
C LEU A 135 -24.91 -11.60 -4.04
N PRO A 136 -25.70 -12.65 -3.77
CA PRO A 136 -27.08 -12.50 -3.31
C PRO A 136 -27.17 -11.76 -1.97
N GLU A 137 -28.24 -10.99 -1.74
CA GLU A 137 -28.43 -10.22 -0.50
C GLU A 137 -28.42 -11.08 0.78
N ASP A 138 -28.73 -12.38 0.67
CA ASP A 138 -28.72 -13.30 1.78
C ASP A 138 -27.32 -13.89 2.11
N SER A 139 -26.30 -13.56 1.29
CA SER A 139 -24.89 -13.88 1.50
C SER A 139 -24.39 -13.47 2.87
N LEU A 140 -23.64 -14.36 3.54
CA LEU A 140 -22.99 -14.04 4.80
C LEU A 140 -21.94 -12.94 4.60
N LEU A 141 -21.21 -12.95 3.48
CA LEU A 141 -20.23 -11.90 3.12
C LEU A 141 -20.86 -10.50 3.03
N ILE A 142 -22.07 -10.38 2.50
CA ILE A 142 -22.81 -9.10 2.46
C ILE A 142 -23.31 -8.75 3.87
N LYS A 143 -23.93 -9.70 4.57
CA LYS A 143 -24.52 -9.46 5.90
C LYS A 143 -23.49 -9.06 6.96
N MET A 144 -22.26 -9.55 6.86
CA MET A 144 -21.19 -9.24 7.81
C MET A 144 -20.59 -7.84 7.63
N LEU A 145 -20.73 -7.24 6.44
CA LEU A 145 -20.16 -5.95 6.08
C LEU A 145 -21.23 -5.09 5.38
N PRO A 146 -22.20 -4.54 6.13
CA PRO A 146 -23.18 -3.62 5.55
C PRO A 146 -22.48 -2.43 4.91
N GLU A 147 -23.11 -1.84 3.88
CA GLU A 147 -22.50 -0.81 3.03
C GLU A 147 -21.89 0.35 3.83
N SER A 148 -22.56 0.83 4.87
CA SER A 148 -22.06 1.93 5.71
C SER A 148 -20.74 1.58 6.40
N LEU A 149 -20.63 0.37 6.95
CA LEU A 149 -19.41 -0.14 7.58
C LEU A 149 -18.31 -0.32 6.54
N PHE A 150 -18.67 -0.90 5.40
CA PHE A 150 -17.71 -1.23 4.36
C PHE A 150 -17.17 0.02 3.65
N ARG A 151 -17.99 1.05 3.46
CA ARG A 151 -17.57 2.39 3.04
C ARG A 151 -16.60 3.03 4.03
N SER A 152 -16.89 2.96 5.33
CA SER A 152 -15.97 3.46 6.37
C SER A 152 -14.63 2.72 6.34
N LEU A 153 -14.64 1.40 6.15
CA LEU A 153 -13.43 0.60 6.02
C LEU A 153 -12.63 0.97 4.76
N ALA A 154 -13.29 1.10 3.61
CA ALA A 154 -12.64 1.48 2.35
C ALA A 154 -11.97 2.88 2.47
N LEU A 155 -12.67 3.86 3.03
CA LEU A 155 -12.13 5.19 3.28
C LEU A 155 -10.97 5.19 4.29
N ALA A 156 -11.05 4.37 5.33
CA ALA A 156 -9.96 4.21 6.29
C ALA A 156 -8.70 3.62 5.64
N VAL A 157 -8.85 2.62 4.76
CA VAL A 157 -7.74 2.02 4.01
C VAL A 157 -7.13 3.03 3.03
N LEU A 158 -7.95 3.77 2.28
CA LEU A 158 -7.47 4.84 1.39
C LEU A 158 -6.71 5.93 2.17
N GLY A 159 -7.25 6.34 3.33
CA GLY A 159 -6.61 7.30 4.22
C GLY A 159 -5.26 6.80 4.76
N LEU A 160 -5.18 5.53 5.16
CA LEU A 160 -3.94 4.91 5.60
C LEU A 160 -2.87 4.93 4.50
N PHE A 161 -3.23 4.56 3.26
CA PHE A 161 -2.30 4.60 2.14
C PHE A 161 -1.86 6.03 1.78
N ALA A 162 -2.76 7.01 1.87
CA ALA A 162 -2.41 8.41 1.68
C ALA A 162 -1.39 8.88 2.73
N VAL A 163 -1.65 8.62 4.02
CA VAL A 163 -0.75 8.97 5.13
C VAL A 163 0.61 8.29 4.96
N GLN A 164 0.63 6.99 4.66
CA GLN A 164 1.87 6.24 4.43
C GLN A 164 2.69 6.87 3.30
N THR A 165 2.05 7.27 2.20
CA THR A 165 2.73 7.89 1.06
C THR A 165 3.30 9.27 1.44
N VAL A 166 2.56 10.08 2.18
CA VAL A 166 3.02 11.39 2.69
C VAL A 166 4.23 11.23 3.61
N VAL A 167 4.21 10.25 4.53
CA VAL A 167 5.33 9.97 5.44
C VAL A 167 6.58 9.57 4.66
N ILE A 168 6.46 8.66 3.68
CA ILE A 168 7.59 8.22 2.83
C ILE A 168 8.16 9.42 2.05
N LEU A 169 7.30 10.25 1.46
CA LEU A 169 7.70 11.46 0.74
C LEU A 169 8.41 12.48 1.65
N GLY A 170 7.87 12.69 2.85
CA GLY A 170 8.45 13.57 3.86
C GLY A 170 9.84 13.10 4.28
N ALA A 171 9.99 11.81 4.58
CA ALA A 171 11.27 11.19 4.91
C ALA A 171 12.28 11.32 3.76
N ALA A 172 11.87 11.04 2.51
CA ALA A 172 12.72 11.17 1.34
C ALA A 172 13.20 12.62 1.12
N ARG A 173 12.32 13.61 1.28
CA ARG A 173 12.70 15.04 1.17
C ARG A 173 13.60 15.50 2.31
N TRP A 174 13.35 15.05 3.53
CA TRP A 174 14.21 15.37 4.67
C TRP A 174 15.62 14.82 4.47
N TRP A 175 15.74 13.57 4.02
CA TRP A 175 17.02 12.94 3.68
C TRP A 175 17.76 13.71 2.57
N SER A 176 17.06 14.11 1.50
CA SER A 176 17.70 14.84 0.40
C SER A 176 18.27 16.20 0.84
N ARG A 177 17.54 16.94 1.69
CA ARG A 177 18.01 18.22 2.25
C ARG A 177 19.27 18.03 3.10
N GLY A 178 19.30 17.02 3.97
CA GLY A 178 20.47 16.72 4.80
C GLY A 178 21.72 16.37 3.98
N CYS A 179 21.58 15.66 2.86
CA CYS A 179 22.68 15.37 1.94
C CYS A 179 23.16 16.60 1.15
N GLU A 180 22.28 17.55 0.84
CA GLU A 180 22.63 18.82 0.17
C GLU A 180 23.40 19.74 1.13
N GLU A 181 22.92 19.89 2.37
CA GLU A 181 23.57 20.71 3.40
C GLU A 181 25.00 20.21 3.71
N ARG A 182 25.17 18.90 3.94
CA ARG A 182 26.51 18.30 4.17
C ARG A 182 27.45 18.48 2.98
N GLY A 183 26.95 18.34 1.74
CA GLY A 183 27.75 18.57 0.54
C GLY A 183 28.15 20.03 0.35
N SER A 184 27.28 20.97 0.72
CA SER A 184 27.57 22.41 0.67
C SER A 184 28.62 22.83 1.71
N ALA A 185 28.58 22.25 2.92
CA ALA A 185 29.56 22.50 3.98
C ALA A 185 30.97 22.03 3.59
N VAL A 186 31.09 20.84 3.01
CA VAL A 186 32.37 20.30 2.51
C VAL A 186 32.96 21.18 1.39
N ARG A 187 32.14 21.63 0.42
CA ARG A 187 32.61 22.54 -0.64
C ARG A 187 33.10 23.88 -0.11
N ARG A 188 32.40 24.47 0.87
CA ARG A 188 32.84 25.73 1.50
C ARG A 188 34.17 25.58 2.24
N SER A 189 34.35 24.49 3.00
CA SER A 189 35.61 24.20 3.70
C SER A 189 36.78 23.97 2.73
N ALA A 190 36.54 23.26 1.61
CA ALA A 190 37.53 23.07 0.54
C ALA A 190 37.89 24.37 -0.21
N ALA A 191 36.95 25.30 -0.34
CA ALA A 191 37.20 26.61 -0.96
C ALA A 191 38.05 27.53 -0.06
N VAL A 192 37.80 27.51 1.26
CA VAL A 192 38.58 28.28 2.25
C VAL A 192 40.02 27.77 2.34
N THR A 193 40.23 26.45 2.34
CA THR A 193 41.58 25.86 2.36
C THR A 193 42.39 26.14 1.09
N ARG A 194 41.74 26.26 -0.08
CA ARG A 194 42.42 26.67 -1.33
C ARG A 194 42.85 28.14 -1.35
N HIS A 195 42.15 29.03 -0.64
CA HIS A 195 42.48 30.47 -0.61
C HIS A 195 43.41 30.89 0.53
N GLY A 196 43.59 30.06 1.57
CA GLY A 196 44.52 30.33 2.68
C GLY A 196 45.98 29.91 2.45
N GLY A 197 46.30 29.32 1.29
CA GLY A 197 47.64 28.82 0.95
C GLY A 197 48.50 29.82 0.16
N THR A 198 48.68 31.05 0.65
CA THR A 198 49.75 31.93 0.18
C THR A 198 50.92 31.82 1.18
N GLY A 199 51.89 30.95 0.88
CA GLY A 199 53.10 30.80 1.69
C GLY A 199 53.93 32.09 1.72
N PRO A 200 54.73 32.32 2.77
CA PRO A 200 55.50 33.55 2.93
C PRO A 200 56.55 33.70 1.81
N PRO A 201 56.87 34.93 1.37
CA PRO A 201 57.83 35.14 0.31
C PRO A 201 59.23 34.71 0.78
N LEU A 202 59.87 33.84 -0.01
CA LEU A 202 61.28 33.49 0.16
C LEU A 202 62.10 34.75 -0.12
N THR A 203 62.65 35.35 0.95
CA THR A 203 63.71 36.34 0.85
C THR A 203 65.01 35.60 0.57
N ASN A 204 65.50 35.70 -0.68
CA ASN A 204 66.87 35.32 -1.00
C ASN A 204 67.72 36.60 -1.13
N GLU A 205 68.92 36.47 -0.57
CA GLU A 205 70.00 37.45 -0.42
C GLU A 205 70.48 38.11 -1.72
#